data_AF-E3NQJ3-F1
#
_entry.id   AF-E3NQJ3-F1
#
_cell.length_a   1.000
_cell.length_b   1.000
_cell.length_c   1.000
_cell.angle_alpha   90.00
_cell.angle_beta   90.00
_cell.angle_gamma   90.00
#
_symmetry.space_group_name_H-M   'P 1'
#
loop_
_entity.id
_entity.type
_entity.pdbx_description
1 polymer ?
#
loop_
_entity_poly.entity_id
_entity_poly.type
_entity_poly.pdbx_seq_one_letter_code
_entity_poly.pdbx_strand_id
1 'polypeptide(L)'
;MAEVTGRNPLAIRKRVLEEFEKVQAQIATNPELWRKLSFEAHKELCTVLGANFIDYPEFEFWFSRFARGDFDLNYDKSFDPKTRSLTDLPLEIFKKIGENLEILDRLQLRIVCKDIRFQVDNWDPKVTKIFYCKGNNWRVCQTSRPELNWMGNFEQNRNNIFHPGFNRDPISFVMSVLKLPKLRLEELTIYEDDNWKKLIEELDESNRKLHVKKVFYPNGYDSSKIDLHFMIPGVLEEITLSNQTGREIYEIIESEQCQAAKMMYIDSTIATSSFPLQALYNCPRFTLKLGGRPADGLKSKFLKRLMEYGKVQECVLYVSKYRPEQSQILKYFNEPEATVPNFPSLRRYPIPETNEFYELEYVVEVDHYRRREEFVRLEKKQ
;
A
#
# COMPACT_ATOMS: atom_id res chain seq x y z
N MET A 1 -15.99 -16.58 -35.72
CA MET A 1 -16.12 -15.55 -36.76
C MET A 1 -17.40 -15.83 -37.50
N ALA A 2 -18.43 -15.02 -37.29
CA ALA A 2 -19.68 -15.08 -38.05
C ALA A 2 -19.78 -13.75 -38.82
N GLU A 3 -19.81 -13.86 -40.14
CA GLU A 3 -19.95 -12.72 -41.07
C GLU A 3 -21.26 -11.98 -40.80
N VAL A 4 -21.16 -10.69 -40.46
CA VAL A 4 -22.30 -9.76 -40.48
C VAL A 4 -22.47 -9.29 -41.93
N THR A 5 -22.85 -10.22 -42.82
CA THR A 5 -23.29 -9.91 -44.18
C THR A 5 -24.76 -9.52 -44.14
N GLY A 6 -25.09 -8.25 -44.45
CA GLY A 6 -26.42 -7.90 -44.96
C GLY A 6 -27.21 -6.76 -44.30
N ARG A 7 -26.61 -5.71 -43.74
CA ARG A 7 -27.37 -4.49 -43.35
C ARG A 7 -27.06 -3.33 -44.28
N ASN A 8 -28.10 -2.70 -44.81
CA ASN A 8 -27.98 -1.53 -45.70
C ASN A 8 -27.32 -0.37 -44.93
N PRO A 9 -26.12 0.10 -45.33
CA PRO A 9 -25.42 1.18 -44.63
C PRO A 9 -26.24 2.47 -44.53
N LEU A 10 -27.03 2.80 -45.56
CA LEU A 10 -27.91 3.97 -45.54
C LEU A 10 -29.01 3.85 -44.50
N ALA A 11 -29.55 2.65 -44.29
CA ALA A 11 -30.56 2.43 -43.25
C ALA A 11 -29.95 2.61 -41.86
N ILE A 12 -28.72 2.15 -41.63
CA ILE A 12 -27.99 2.36 -40.37
C ILE A 12 -27.78 3.86 -40.14
N ARG A 13 -27.25 4.58 -41.14
CA ARG A 13 -26.98 6.02 -41.04
C ARG A 13 -28.24 6.84 -40.76
N LYS A 14 -29.38 6.48 -41.37
CA LYS A 14 -30.69 7.09 -41.07
C LYS A 14 -31.10 6.88 -39.61
N ARG A 15 -30.87 5.69 -39.04
CA ARG A 15 -31.14 5.46 -37.62
C ARG A 15 -30.26 6.31 -36.71
N VAL A 16 -28.97 6.48 -37.05
CA VAL A 16 -28.09 7.39 -36.28
C VAL A 16 -28.59 8.84 -36.36
N LEU A 17 -29.09 9.28 -37.51
CA LEU A 17 -29.68 10.61 -37.68
C LEU A 17 -30.94 10.78 -36.82
N GLU A 18 -31.84 9.80 -36.82
CA GLU A 18 -33.04 9.81 -35.94
C GLU A 18 -32.64 9.93 -34.46
N GLU A 19 -31.59 9.24 -34.02
CA GLU A 19 -31.07 9.37 -32.65
C GLU A 19 -30.46 10.76 -32.37
N PHE A 20 -29.75 11.34 -33.34
CA PHE A 20 -29.21 12.70 -33.23
C PHE A 20 -30.32 13.75 -33.12
N GLU A 21 -31.37 13.66 -33.94
CA GLU A 21 -32.49 14.61 -33.96
C GLU A 21 -33.19 14.70 -32.59
N LYS A 22 -33.28 13.61 -31.84
CA LYS A 22 -33.84 13.59 -30.47
C LYS A 22 -33.09 14.51 -29.50
N VAL A 23 -31.79 14.68 -29.69
CA VAL A 23 -30.90 15.43 -28.77
C VAL A 23 -30.31 16.69 -29.39
N GLN A 24 -30.60 16.99 -30.65
CA GLN A 24 -30.04 18.13 -31.39
C GLN A 24 -30.30 19.47 -30.70
N ALA A 25 -31.50 19.70 -30.15
CA ALA A 25 -31.82 20.92 -29.42
C ALA A 25 -30.95 21.10 -28.16
N GLN A 26 -30.62 20.00 -27.47
CA GLN A 26 -29.75 20.02 -26.29
C GLN A 26 -28.30 20.34 -26.67
N ILE A 27 -27.81 19.72 -27.76
CA ILE A 27 -26.46 19.99 -28.28
C ILE A 27 -26.35 21.43 -28.79
N ALA A 28 -27.38 21.96 -29.44
CA ALA A 28 -27.41 23.34 -29.90
C ALA A 28 -27.34 24.34 -28.74
N THR A 29 -27.92 23.98 -27.58
CA THR A 29 -27.88 24.81 -26.36
C THR A 29 -26.55 24.69 -25.61
N ASN A 30 -25.99 23.47 -25.53
CA ASN A 30 -24.77 23.14 -24.79
C ASN A 30 -23.84 22.24 -25.65
N PRO A 31 -23.02 22.83 -26.55
CA PRO A 31 -22.24 22.08 -27.52
C PRO A 31 -21.28 21.05 -26.90
N GLU A 32 -20.76 21.30 -25.70
CA GLU A 32 -19.85 20.41 -24.96
C GLU A 32 -20.47 19.05 -24.61
N LEU A 33 -21.80 18.94 -24.58
CA LEU A 33 -22.50 17.71 -24.23
C LEU A 33 -22.56 16.67 -25.36
N TRP A 34 -22.16 17.01 -26.58
CA TRP A 34 -22.37 16.14 -27.74
C TRP A 34 -21.79 14.73 -27.58
N ARG A 35 -20.61 14.59 -26.94
CA ARG A 35 -19.97 13.28 -26.70
C ARG A 35 -20.70 12.44 -25.67
N LYS A 36 -21.27 13.08 -24.65
CA LYS A 36 -22.05 12.39 -23.62
C LYS A 36 -23.36 11.89 -24.23
N LEU A 37 -24.06 12.77 -24.95
CA LEU A 37 -25.32 12.48 -25.61
C LEU A 37 -25.16 11.43 -26.72
N SER A 38 -24.06 11.44 -27.48
CA SER A 38 -23.77 10.40 -28.47
C SER A 38 -23.59 9.02 -27.83
N PHE A 39 -22.88 8.94 -26.71
CA PHE A 39 -22.69 7.68 -25.99
C PHE A 39 -23.99 7.12 -25.40
N GLU A 40 -24.82 7.99 -24.82
CA GLU A 40 -26.14 7.62 -24.30
C GLU A 40 -27.07 7.14 -25.43
N ALA A 41 -27.15 7.89 -26.53
CA ALA A 41 -27.95 7.52 -27.71
C ALA A 41 -27.50 6.18 -28.33
N HIS A 42 -26.19 5.93 -28.42
CA HIS A 42 -25.67 4.65 -28.90
C HIS A 42 -26.12 3.48 -28.01
N LYS A 43 -26.04 3.67 -26.69
CA LYS A 43 -26.43 2.65 -25.71
C LYS A 43 -27.93 2.33 -25.80
N GLU A 44 -28.77 3.35 -25.94
CA GLU A 44 -30.21 3.19 -26.14
C GLU A 44 -30.52 2.44 -27.44
N LEU A 45 -29.89 2.86 -28.54
CA LEU A 45 -30.05 2.21 -29.84
C LEU A 45 -29.65 0.72 -29.80
N CYS A 46 -28.52 0.40 -29.15
CA CYS A 46 -28.06 -0.98 -28.99
C CYS A 46 -28.95 -1.80 -28.05
N THR A 47 -29.63 -1.16 -27.09
CA THR A 47 -30.60 -1.84 -26.22
C THR A 47 -31.83 -2.28 -27.02
N VAL A 48 -32.26 -1.46 -27.99
CA VAL A 48 -33.44 -1.74 -28.82
C VAL A 48 -33.13 -2.68 -30.00
N LEU A 49 -32.01 -2.47 -30.69
CA LEU A 49 -31.68 -3.16 -31.95
C LEU A 49 -30.63 -4.27 -31.81
N GLY A 50 -30.14 -4.49 -30.59
CA GLY A 50 -29.14 -5.48 -30.23
C GLY A 50 -27.72 -4.90 -30.13
N ALA A 51 -26.92 -5.48 -29.22
CA ALA A 51 -25.58 -5.00 -28.87
C ALA A 51 -24.58 -4.92 -30.05
N ASN A 52 -24.81 -5.71 -31.11
CA ASN A 52 -23.96 -5.76 -32.30
C ASN A 52 -24.58 -4.94 -33.46
N PHE A 53 -25.47 -3.98 -33.18
CA PHE A 53 -26.15 -3.23 -34.25
C PHE A 53 -25.21 -2.35 -35.06
N ILE A 54 -24.44 -1.54 -34.34
CA ILE A 54 -23.41 -0.64 -34.85
C ILE A 54 -22.37 -0.51 -33.73
N ASP A 55 -21.08 -0.52 -34.07
CA ASP A 55 -20.07 -0.22 -33.08
C ASP A 55 -20.08 1.28 -32.72
N TYR A 56 -19.57 1.60 -31.53
CA TYR A 56 -19.56 2.99 -31.06
C TYR A 56 -18.73 3.92 -31.98
N PRO A 57 -17.54 3.53 -32.49
CA PRO A 57 -16.76 4.39 -33.39
C PRO A 57 -17.49 4.77 -34.68
N GLU A 58 -18.21 3.84 -35.32
CA GLU A 58 -19.01 4.12 -36.52
C GLU A 58 -20.23 4.99 -36.17
N PHE A 59 -20.88 4.74 -35.03
CA PHE A 59 -21.97 5.59 -34.55
C PHE A 59 -21.51 7.03 -34.27
N GLU A 60 -20.45 7.19 -33.47
CA GLU A 60 -19.89 8.48 -33.08
C GLU A 60 -19.42 9.27 -34.30
N PHE A 61 -18.86 8.59 -35.31
CA PHE A 61 -18.46 9.21 -36.58
C PHE A 61 -19.64 9.91 -37.27
N TRP A 62 -20.75 9.19 -37.53
CA TRP A 62 -21.93 9.76 -38.17
C TRP A 62 -22.60 10.83 -37.31
N PHE A 63 -22.73 10.56 -36.01
CA PHE A 63 -23.30 11.49 -35.05
C PHE A 63 -22.51 12.81 -35.00
N SER A 64 -21.17 12.75 -35.02
CA SER A 64 -20.31 13.94 -35.03
C SER A 64 -20.46 14.75 -36.32
N ARG A 65 -20.72 14.12 -37.48
CA ARG A 65 -21.01 14.84 -38.73
C ARG A 65 -22.32 15.61 -38.63
N PHE A 66 -23.39 14.97 -38.15
CA PHE A 66 -24.69 15.62 -37.95
C PHE A 66 -24.60 16.77 -36.94
N ALA A 67 -23.82 16.59 -35.86
CA ALA A 67 -23.56 17.64 -34.88
C ALA A 67 -22.84 18.87 -35.47
N ARG A 68 -22.10 18.71 -36.57
CA ARG A 68 -21.46 19.81 -37.32
C ARG A 68 -22.34 20.38 -38.44
N GLY A 69 -23.56 19.87 -38.59
CA GLY A 69 -24.50 20.28 -39.63
C GLY A 69 -24.30 19.59 -40.98
N ASP A 70 -23.49 18.51 -41.05
CA ASP A 70 -23.27 17.76 -42.28
C ASP A 70 -24.12 16.49 -42.32
N PHE A 71 -25.23 16.56 -43.07
CA PHE A 71 -26.27 15.53 -43.16
C PHE A 71 -26.15 14.62 -44.40
N ASP A 72 -25.05 14.68 -45.16
CA ASP A 72 -24.85 13.79 -46.31
C ASP A 72 -24.72 12.32 -45.88
N LEU A 73 -25.80 11.55 -46.05
CA LEU A 73 -25.83 10.12 -45.73
C LEU A 73 -25.00 9.26 -46.69
N ASN A 74 -24.60 9.78 -47.85
CA ASN A 74 -23.79 9.06 -48.83
C ASN A 74 -22.29 9.32 -48.68
N TYR A 75 -21.88 10.11 -47.68
CA TYR A 75 -20.48 10.45 -47.48
C TYR A 75 -19.57 9.21 -47.45
N ASP A 76 -18.49 9.27 -48.23
CA ASP A 76 -17.48 8.23 -48.26
C ASP A 76 -16.38 8.55 -47.23
N LYS A 77 -16.34 7.73 -46.17
CA LYS A 77 -15.36 7.79 -45.08
C LYS A 77 -13.91 7.61 -45.58
N SER A 78 -13.71 7.10 -46.80
CA SER A 78 -12.37 6.95 -47.40
C SER A 78 -11.65 8.28 -47.63
N PHE A 79 -12.40 9.39 -47.72
CA PHE A 79 -11.83 10.73 -47.86
C PHE A 79 -11.24 11.28 -46.55
N ASP A 80 -11.64 10.73 -45.40
CA ASP A 80 -11.10 11.17 -44.12
C ASP A 80 -9.71 10.55 -43.86
N PRO A 81 -8.82 11.28 -43.16
CA PRO A 81 -7.60 10.69 -42.64
C PRO A 81 -7.91 9.46 -41.81
N LYS A 82 -7.08 8.41 -41.93
CA LYS A 82 -7.23 7.20 -41.11
C LYS A 82 -7.34 7.57 -39.64
N THR A 83 -8.40 7.08 -38.99
CA THR A 83 -8.60 7.24 -37.55
C THR A 83 -7.40 6.68 -36.82
N ARG A 84 -6.77 7.50 -35.98
CA ARG A 84 -5.66 7.07 -35.12
C ARG A 84 -6.23 6.39 -33.89
N SER A 85 -5.69 5.23 -33.55
CA SER A 85 -5.92 4.56 -32.28
C SER A 85 -5.23 5.31 -31.14
N LEU A 86 -5.71 5.09 -29.91
CA LEU A 86 -5.02 5.54 -28.70
C LEU A 86 -3.57 5.03 -28.66
N THR A 87 -3.32 3.83 -29.19
CA THR A 87 -1.99 3.21 -29.27
C THR A 87 -1.08 3.86 -30.31
N ASP A 88 -1.62 4.68 -31.21
CA ASP A 88 -0.84 5.40 -32.22
C ASP A 88 -0.28 6.73 -31.66
N LEU A 89 -0.67 7.10 -30.44
CA LEU A 89 -0.10 8.27 -29.76
C LEU A 89 1.40 8.04 -29.50
N PRO A 90 2.24 9.08 -29.67
CA PRO A 90 3.63 9.01 -29.23
C PRO A 90 3.71 8.60 -27.75
N LEU A 91 4.68 7.74 -27.42
CA LEU A 91 4.85 7.20 -26.07
C LEU A 91 4.91 8.29 -24.99
N GLU A 92 5.52 9.43 -25.31
CA GLU A 92 5.60 10.57 -24.39
C GLU A 92 4.23 11.19 -24.09
N ILE A 93 3.34 11.28 -25.08
CA ILE A 93 1.99 11.80 -24.89
C ILE A 93 1.15 10.80 -24.10
N PHE A 94 1.25 9.50 -24.44
CA PHE A 94 0.56 8.44 -23.70
C PHE A 94 1.00 8.42 -22.22
N LYS A 95 2.30 8.57 -21.96
CA LYS A 95 2.85 8.71 -20.61
C LYS A 95 2.32 9.96 -19.90
N LYS A 96 2.27 11.12 -20.56
CA LYS A 96 1.68 12.35 -19.98
C LYS A 96 0.22 12.17 -19.59
N ILE A 97 -0.58 11.46 -20.41
CA ILE A 97 -1.95 11.10 -20.03
C ILE A 97 -1.91 10.25 -18.76
N GLY A 98 -1.13 9.17 -18.75
CA GLY A 98 -0.95 8.29 -17.59
C GLY A 98 -0.54 9.03 -16.31
N GLU A 99 0.38 9.99 -16.42
CA GLU A 99 0.87 10.79 -15.30
C GLU A 99 -0.21 11.62 -14.60
N ASN A 100 -1.26 12.00 -15.33
CA ASN A 100 -2.44 12.75 -14.86
C ASN A 100 -3.58 11.85 -14.36
N LEU A 101 -3.50 10.53 -14.58
CA LEU A 101 -4.50 9.58 -14.10
C LEU A 101 -4.27 9.17 -12.65
N GLU A 102 -5.36 9.00 -11.92
CA GLU A 102 -5.35 8.36 -10.60
C GLU A 102 -5.02 6.87 -10.74
N ILE A 103 -4.53 6.24 -9.67
CA ILE A 103 -4.10 4.82 -9.73
C ILE A 103 -5.24 3.90 -10.16
N LEU A 104 -6.50 4.20 -9.82
CA LEU A 104 -7.67 3.44 -10.24
C LEU A 104 -7.80 3.41 -11.77
N ASP A 105 -7.74 4.58 -12.40
CA ASP A 105 -7.86 4.72 -13.85
C ASP A 105 -6.68 4.05 -14.56
N ARG A 106 -5.47 4.13 -13.97
CA ARG A 106 -4.30 3.43 -14.51
C ARG A 106 -4.48 1.91 -14.49
N LEU A 107 -5.05 1.36 -13.42
CA LEU A 107 -5.29 -0.08 -13.32
C LEU A 107 -6.41 -0.53 -14.27
N GLN A 108 -7.40 0.33 -14.53
CA GLN A 108 -8.39 0.09 -15.57
C GLN A 108 -7.74 0.10 -16.97
N LEU A 109 -6.87 1.06 -17.26
CA LEU A 109 -6.09 1.05 -18.51
C LEU A 109 -5.25 -0.22 -18.64
N ARG A 110 -4.60 -0.66 -17.54
CA ARG A 110 -3.74 -1.85 -17.50
C ARG A 110 -4.43 -3.13 -17.97
N ILE A 111 -5.75 -3.22 -17.84
CA ILE A 111 -6.51 -4.42 -18.21
C ILE A 111 -7.12 -4.38 -19.61
N VAL A 112 -7.03 -3.25 -20.34
CA VAL A 112 -7.64 -3.05 -21.66
C VAL A 112 -7.02 -3.98 -22.72
N CYS A 113 -5.70 -3.92 -22.92
CA CYS A 113 -4.99 -4.78 -23.87
C CYS A 113 -3.53 -4.98 -23.46
N LYS A 114 -2.82 -5.91 -24.14
CA LYS A 114 -1.42 -6.24 -23.82
C LYS A 114 -0.47 -5.05 -24.03
N ASP A 115 -0.68 -4.25 -25.07
CA ASP A 115 0.18 -3.11 -25.38
C ASP A 115 0.01 -2.00 -24.35
N ILE A 116 -1.24 -1.64 -24.00
CA ILE A 116 -1.52 -0.66 -22.94
C ILE A 116 -1.00 -1.16 -21.61
N ARG A 117 -1.18 -2.46 -21.29
CA ARG A 117 -0.62 -3.06 -20.06
C ARG A 117 0.89 -2.85 -19.98
N PHE A 118 1.61 -3.14 -21.07
CA PHE A 118 3.05 -2.95 -21.14
C PHE A 118 3.44 -1.49 -20.89
N GLN A 119 2.70 -0.53 -21.44
CA GLN A 119 2.95 0.89 -21.18
C GLN A 119 2.69 1.25 -19.72
N VAL A 120 1.55 0.85 -19.15
CA VAL A 120 1.19 1.13 -17.75
C VAL A 120 2.18 0.50 -16.77
N ASP A 121 2.61 -0.73 -17.01
CA ASP A 121 3.60 -1.44 -16.17
C ASP A 121 4.98 -0.77 -16.18
N ASN A 122 5.27 0.01 -17.21
CA ASN A 122 6.48 0.82 -17.33
C ASN A 122 6.37 2.21 -16.70
N TRP A 123 5.19 2.64 -16.28
CA TRP A 123 5.02 3.91 -15.58
C TRP A 123 5.47 3.79 -14.12
N ASP A 124 5.81 4.93 -13.53
CA ASP A 124 5.92 5.04 -12.08
C ASP A 124 4.51 4.93 -11.49
N PRO A 125 4.20 3.93 -10.64
CA PRO A 125 2.92 3.81 -9.96
C PRO A 125 2.55 5.07 -9.15
N LYS A 126 3.56 5.84 -8.72
CA LYS A 126 3.43 6.94 -7.78
C LYS A 126 2.72 6.51 -6.50
N VAL A 127 2.90 5.26 -6.07
CA VAL A 127 2.30 4.68 -4.86
C VAL A 127 3.38 4.54 -3.81
N THR A 128 3.21 5.21 -2.68
CA THR A 128 4.21 5.22 -1.59
C THR A 128 3.78 4.39 -0.39
N LYS A 129 2.48 4.38 -0.06
CA LYS A 129 1.96 3.64 1.08
C LYS A 129 0.74 2.82 0.72
N ILE A 130 0.63 1.64 1.32
CA ILE A 130 -0.57 0.81 1.27
C ILE A 130 -1.00 0.51 2.70
N PHE A 131 -2.28 0.67 2.98
CA PHE A 131 -2.91 0.29 4.23
C PHE A 131 -3.96 -0.77 3.93
N TYR A 132 -3.79 -1.98 4.44
CA TYR A 132 -4.70 -3.11 4.28
C TYR A 132 -5.32 -3.47 5.62
N CYS A 133 -6.66 -3.36 5.75
CA CYS A 133 -7.38 -3.68 6.98
C CYS A 133 -8.19 -4.99 6.91
N LYS A 134 -8.80 -5.26 5.76
CA LYS A 134 -9.53 -6.51 5.44
C LYS A 134 -9.76 -6.53 3.94
N GLY A 135 -10.15 -7.68 3.37
CA GLY A 135 -10.27 -7.86 1.92
C GLY A 135 -10.96 -6.74 1.13
N ASN A 136 -11.95 -6.05 1.74
CA ASN A 136 -12.70 -4.94 1.12
C ASN A 136 -12.38 -3.54 1.67
N ASN A 137 -11.42 -3.41 2.59
CA ASN A 137 -11.01 -2.15 3.21
C ASN A 137 -9.50 -2.00 3.16
N TRP A 138 -9.05 -1.20 2.21
CA TRP A 138 -7.65 -0.85 2.05
C TRP A 138 -7.53 0.54 1.43
N ARG A 139 -6.35 1.16 1.55
CA ARG A 139 -6.09 2.53 1.11
C ARG A 139 -4.71 2.62 0.48
N VAL A 140 -4.56 3.58 -0.42
CA VAL A 140 -3.29 3.83 -1.11
C VAL A 140 -2.95 5.30 -0.99
N CYS A 141 -1.70 5.60 -0.65
CA CYS A 141 -1.15 6.95 -0.74
C CYS A 141 -0.37 7.11 -2.04
N GLN A 142 -0.63 8.22 -2.76
CA GLN A 142 0.09 8.52 -3.99
C GLN A 142 1.00 9.74 -3.83
N THR A 143 2.15 9.77 -4.50
CA THR A 143 3.10 10.89 -4.39
C THR A 143 2.50 12.23 -4.84
N SER A 144 1.57 12.22 -5.81
CA SER A 144 0.87 13.40 -6.28
C SER A 144 -0.21 13.93 -5.32
N ARG A 145 -0.60 13.14 -4.31
CA ARG A 145 -1.56 13.50 -3.26
C ARG A 145 -1.08 12.90 -1.94
N PRO A 146 -0.31 13.65 -1.13
CA PRO A 146 0.32 13.11 0.08
C PRO A 146 -0.68 12.66 1.15
N GLU A 147 -1.95 13.04 1.03
CA GLU A 147 -3.04 12.53 1.86
C GLU A 147 -3.38 11.07 1.50
N LEU A 148 -3.76 10.27 2.50
CA LEU A 148 -4.26 8.91 2.27
C LEU A 148 -5.58 9.00 1.50
N ASN A 149 -5.55 8.71 0.21
CA ASN A 149 -6.78 8.66 -0.57
C ASN A 149 -7.50 7.33 -0.27
N TRP A 150 -8.77 7.44 0.10
CA TRP A 150 -9.63 6.27 0.26
C TRP A 150 -9.88 5.67 -1.10
N MET A 151 -9.17 4.60 -1.39
CA MET A 151 -9.41 3.79 -2.57
C MET A 151 -10.51 2.78 -2.27
N GLY A 152 -11.75 3.28 -2.17
CA GLY A 152 -12.95 2.49 -2.07
C GLY A 152 -13.16 1.77 -0.72
N ASN A 153 -14.27 2.09 -0.06
CA ASN A 153 -14.99 1.03 0.64
C ASN A 153 -15.48 0.06 -0.44
N PHE A 154 -14.83 -1.09 -0.63
CA PHE A 154 -15.39 -2.17 -1.45
C PHE A 154 -16.56 -2.86 -0.74
N GLU A 155 -17.03 -2.32 0.40
CA GLU A 155 -18.32 -2.65 0.98
C GLU A 155 -19.45 -2.25 0.05
N GLN A 156 -20.44 -3.14 -0.02
CA GLN A 156 -21.77 -2.91 -0.57
C GLN A 156 -22.31 -1.58 -0.03
N ASN A 157 -22.18 -0.53 -0.83
CA ASN A 157 -22.91 0.70 -0.56
C ASN A 157 -24.40 0.31 -0.59
N ARG A 158 -25.21 0.75 0.37
CA ARG A 158 -26.65 0.39 0.53
C ARG A 158 -27.50 0.62 -0.74
N ASN A 159 -26.93 1.23 -1.76
CA ASN A 159 -27.56 1.58 -3.03
C ASN A 159 -27.08 0.72 -4.24
N ASN A 160 -26.29 -0.35 -4.06
CA ASN A 160 -25.83 -1.21 -5.17
C ASN A 160 -25.16 -0.44 -6.33
N ILE A 161 -24.51 0.70 -6.05
CA ILE A 161 -23.80 1.46 -7.08
C ILE A 161 -22.44 0.83 -7.28
N PHE A 162 -22.39 -0.18 -8.16
CA PHE A 162 -21.16 -0.62 -8.78
C PHE A 162 -20.54 0.58 -9.50
N HIS A 163 -19.26 0.90 -9.23
CA HIS A 163 -18.52 1.63 -10.25
C HIS A 163 -18.50 0.73 -11.49
N PRO A 164 -19.03 1.17 -12.65
CA PRO A 164 -19.41 0.30 -13.78
C PRO A 164 -18.25 -0.43 -14.50
N GLY A 165 -17.04 -0.47 -13.93
CA GLY A 165 -15.89 -1.25 -14.41
C GLY A 165 -15.28 -2.21 -13.38
N PHE A 166 -15.88 -2.35 -12.19
CA PHE A 166 -15.32 -3.13 -11.08
C PHE A 166 -16.17 -4.34 -10.70
N ASN A 167 -16.49 -5.19 -11.69
CA ASN A 167 -17.03 -6.53 -11.47
C ASN A 167 -15.98 -7.53 -10.92
N ARG A 168 -14.98 -7.05 -10.17
CA ARG A 168 -13.85 -7.87 -9.73
C ARG A 168 -13.80 -8.00 -8.23
N ASP A 169 -13.51 -9.22 -7.82
CA ASP A 169 -13.10 -9.59 -6.48
C ASP A 169 -12.06 -8.58 -5.93
N PRO A 170 -12.30 -7.94 -4.77
CA PRO A 170 -11.37 -6.99 -4.15
C PRO A 170 -9.93 -7.52 -4.05
N ILE A 171 -9.75 -8.82 -3.83
CA ILE A 171 -8.43 -9.49 -3.80
C ILE A 171 -7.72 -9.32 -5.16
N SER A 172 -8.39 -9.63 -6.27
CA SER A 172 -7.83 -9.48 -7.62
C SER A 172 -7.37 -8.04 -7.90
N PHE A 173 -8.09 -7.06 -7.36
CA PHE A 173 -7.71 -5.66 -7.51
C PHE A 173 -6.46 -5.30 -6.71
N VAL A 174 -6.41 -5.66 -5.43
CA VAL A 174 -5.21 -5.46 -4.60
C VAL A 174 -4.00 -6.14 -5.22
N MET A 175 -4.16 -7.37 -5.74
CA MET A 175 -3.09 -8.07 -6.45
C MET A 175 -2.62 -7.35 -7.70
N SER A 176 -3.54 -6.70 -8.43
CA SER A 176 -3.15 -5.92 -9.61
C SER A 176 -2.20 -4.77 -9.28
N VAL A 177 -2.34 -4.18 -8.08
CA VAL A 177 -1.44 -3.16 -7.53
C VAL A 177 -0.13 -3.78 -7.11
N LEU A 178 -0.17 -4.83 -6.26
CA LEU A 178 1.03 -5.47 -5.71
C LEU A 178 1.93 -6.08 -6.79
N LYS A 179 1.34 -6.51 -7.90
CA LYS A 179 2.05 -7.03 -9.09
C LYS A 179 2.62 -5.95 -10.02
N LEU A 180 2.45 -4.65 -9.72
CA LEU A 180 3.10 -3.60 -10.51
C LEU A 180 4.63 -3.74 -10.41
N PRO A 181 5.37 -3.89 -11.53
CA PRO A 181 6.80 -4.20 -11.50
C PRO A 181 7.65 -3.13 -10.81
N LYS A 182 7.27 -1.86 -11.00
CA LYS A 182 7.97 -0.69 -10.44
C LYS A 182 7.45 -0.26 -9.07
N LEU A 183 6.56 -1.04 -8.44
CA LEU A 183 6.05 -0.74 -7.11
C LEU A 183 7.18 -0.82 -6.08
N ARG A 184 7.39 0.29 -5.38
CA ARG A 184 8.34 0.43 -4.27
C ARG A 184 7.64 1.19 -3.15
N LEU A 185 7.31 0.49 -2.08
CA LEU A 185 6.56 1.04 -0.96
C LEU A 185 7.53 1.60 0.09
N GLU A 186 7.22 2.81 0.54
CA GLU A 186 7.76 3.36 1.77
C GLU A 186 7.16 2.64 2.98
N GLU A 187 5.84 2.43 2.98
CA GLU A 187 5.13 1.86 4.13
C GLU A 187 4.01 0.90 3.71
N LEU A 188 3.92 -0.25 4.37
CA LEU A 188 2.86 -1.22 4.21
C LEU A 188 2.25 -1.55 5.59
N THR A 189 0.98 -1.24 5.78
CA THR A 189 0.25 -1.56 7.01
C THR A 189 -0.69 -2.73 6.76
N ILE A 190 -0.65 -3.76 7.61
CA ILE A 190 -1.38 -5.01 7.42
C ILE A 190 -2.14 -5.39 8.69
N TYR A 191 -3.44 -5.62 8.55
CA TYR A 191 -4.24 -6.38 9.49
C TYR A 191 -4.49 -7.74 8.83
N GLU A 192 -3.87 -8.80 9.35
CA GLU A 192 -3.95 -10.11 8.73
C GLU A 192 -5.39 -10.66 8.78
N ASP A 193 -5.87 -11.15 7.64
CA ASP A 193 -7.10 -11.91 7.50
C ASP A 193 -6.90 -13.05 6.48
N ASP A 194 -7.91 -13.90 6.28
CA ASP A 194 -7.80 -15.00 5.33
C ASP A 194 -7.66 -14.53 3.88
N ASN A 195 -8.08 -13.31 3.55
CA ASN A 195 -7.85 -12.73 2.22
C ASN A 195 -6.40 -12.33 2.04
N TRP A 196 -5.74 -11.80 3.07
CA TRP A 196 -4.31 -11.49 3.05
C TRP A 196 -3.47 -12.75 2.82
N LYS A 197 -3.82 -13.88 3.43
CA LYS A 197 -3.15 -15.17 3.18
C LYS A 197 -3.23 -15.58 1.71
N LYS A 198 -4.41 -15.44 1.08
CA LYS A 198 -4.58 -15.69 -0.36
C LYS A 198 -3.77 -14.72 -1.23
N LEU A 199 -3.66 -13.46 -0.82
CA LEU A 199 -2.81 -12.47 -1.50
C LEU A 199 -1.35 -12.92 -1.48
N ILE A 200 -0.87 -13.43 -0.34
CA ILE A 200 0.49 -13.96 -0.20
C ILE A 200 0.68 -15.20 -1.09
N GLU A 201 -0.24 -16.16 -1.07
CA GLU A 201 -0.19 -17.35 -1.95
C GLU A 201 -0.08 -16.96 -3.43
N GLU A 202 -0.87 -15.97 -3.87
CA GLU A 202 -0.81 -15.49 -5.26
C GLU A 202 0.49 -14.72 -5.57
N LEU A 203 1.11 -14.06 -4.57
CA LEU A 203 2.43 -13.44 -4.73
C LEU A 203 3.50 -14.51 -4.91
N ASP A 204 3.45 -15.59 -4.13
CA ASP A 204 4.36 -16.74 -4.23
C ASP A 204 4.25 -17.44 -5.57
N GLU A 205 3.03 -17.73 -6.04
CA GLU A 205 2.78 -18.31 -7.36
C GLU A 205 3.36 -17.44 -8.49
N SER A 206 3.38 -16.12 -8.29
CA SER A 206 3.96 -15.16 -9.24
C SER A 206 5.45 -14.91 -9.05
N ASN A 207 6.10 -15.59 -8.10
CA ASN A 207 7.49 -15.37 -7.68
C ASN A 207 7.81 -13.89 -7.39
N ARG A 208 6.82 -13.15 -6.87
CA ARG A 208 6.92 -11.70 -6.66
C ARG A 208 7.20 -11.42 -5.19
N LYS A 209 8.40 -10.93 -4.90
CA LYS A 209 8.69 -10.25 -3.63
C LYS A 209 8.43 -8.75 -3.73
N LEU A 210 7.88 -8.17 -2.68
CA LEU A 210 7.58 -6.76 -2.57
C LEU A 210 8.79 -5.97 -2.06
N HIS A 211 9.01 -4.82 -2.69
CA HIS A 211 9.98 -3.83 -2.21
C HIS A 211 9.28 -2.92 -1.21
N VAL A 212 9.48 -3.17 0.09
CA VAL A 212 8.84 -2.45 1.21
C VAL A 212 9.93 -1.99 2.17
N LYS A 213 9.95 -0.70 2.50
CA LYS A 213 10.90 -0.15 3.49
C LYS A 213 10.39 -0.28 4.91
N LYS A 214 9.10 -0.04 5.15
CA LYS A 214 8.51 -0.09 6.49
C LYS A 214 7.27 -0.97 6.47
N VAL A 215 7.16 -1.88 7.42
CA VAL A 215 5.96 -2.69 7.60
C VAL A 215 5.37 -2.47 8.98
N PHE A 216 4.05 -2.32 9.06
CA PHE A 216 3.33 -2.09 10.31
C PHE A 216 2.19 -3.09 10.51
N TYR A 217 2.21 -3.79 11.64
CA TYR A 217 1.18 -4.73 12.08
C TYR A 217 0.46 -4.17 13.32
N PRO A 218 -0.74 -3.56 13.17
CA PRO A 218 -1.34 -2.76 14.25
C PRO A 218 -1.98 -3.55 15.38
N ASN A 219 -2.46 -4.78 15.10
CA ASN A 219 -3.20 -5.61 16.03
C ASN A 219 -2.65 -7.04 16.03
N GLY A 220 -2.39 -7.62 17.21
CA GLY A 220 -2.00 -9.02 17.39
C GLY A 220 -3.04 -9.84 18.17
N TYR A 221 -4.30 -9.42 18.21
CA TYR A 221 -5.33 -10.10 18.99
C TYR A 221 -5.79 -11.42 18.35
N ASP A 222 -5.75 -11.49 17.02
CA ASP A 222 -5.98 -12.73 16.28
C ASP A 222 -4.64 -13.41 16.07
N SER A 223 -4.53 -14.65 16.55
CA SER A 223 -3.30 -15.42 16.70
C SER A 223 -2.69 -15.91 15.38
N SER A 224 -2.77 -15.14 14.30
CA SER A 224 -2.09 -15.47 13.06
C SER A 224 -0.60 -15.17 13.16
N LYS A 225 0.18 -16.10 12.62
CA LYS A 225 1.61 -15.96 12.43
C LYS A 225 1.87 -14.78 11.50
N ILE A 226 2.60 -13.78 12.00
CA ILE A 226 3.06 -12.66 11.18
C ILE A 226 4.02 -13.14 10.11
N ASP A 227 3.72 -12.80 8.86
CA ASP A 227 4.49 -13.28 7.72
C ASP A 227 5.44 -12.23 7.09
N LEU A 228 6.73 -12.53 7.20
CA LEU A 228 7.93 -11.94 6.58
C LEU A 228 8.10 -12.09 5.06
N HIS A 229 7.76 -13.27 4.53
CA HIS A 229 8.58 -13.86 3.46
C HIS A 229 8.39 -13.21 2.09
N PHE A 230 7.22 -12.61 1.85
CA PHE A 230 6.87 -11.93 0.62
C PHE A 230 7.58 -10.58 0.44
N MET A 231 8.36 -10.13 1.44
CA MET A 231 9.20 -8.93 1.34
C MET A 231 10.67 -9.29 1.03
N ILE A 232 11.35 -8.39 0.30
CA ILE A 232 12.77 -8.55 -0.05
C ILE A 232 13.64 -8.31 1.20
N PRO A 233 14.45 -9.30 1.66
CA PRO A 233 15.41 -9.08 2.75
C PRO A 233 16.40 -7.96 2.43
N GLY A 234 16.77 -7.15 3.42
CA GLY A 234 17.71 -6.03 3.28
C GLY A 234 17.13 -4.75 2.64
N VAL A 235 15.94 -4.82 2.04
CA VAL A 235 15.16 -3.62 1.65
C VAL A 235 14.31 -3.12 2.81
N LEU A 236 13.79 -4.07 3.61
CA LEU A 236 12.98 -3.77 4.79
C LEU A 236 13.87 -3.07 5.84
N GLU A 237 13.59 -1.79 6.08
CA GLU A 237 14.30 -0.94 7.03
C GLU A 237 13.68 -1.02 8.43
N GLU A 238 12.34 -0.98 8.53
CA GLU A 238 11.63 -0.93 9.82
C GLU A 238 10.49 -1.94 9.89
N ILE A 239 10.40 -2.64 11.02
CA ILE A 239 9.30 -3.57 11.34
C ILE A 239 8.61 -3.07 12.60
N THR A 240 7.35 -2.69 12.51
CA THR A 240 6.58 -2.20 13.66
C THR A 240 5.46 -3.17 14.01
N LEU A 241 5.47 -3.63 15.25
CA LEU A 241 4.51 -4.56 15.81
C LEU A 241 3.77 -3.89 16.97
N SER A 242 2.46 -3.68 16.83
CA SER A 242 1.61 -3.16 17.89
C SER A 242 0.67 -4.21 18.45
N ASN A 243 0.47 -4.18 19.77
CA ASN A 243 -0.48 -5.00 20.53
C ASN A 243 -0.30 -6.51 20.34
N GLN A 244 0.94 -6.97 20.16
CA GLN A 244 1.26 -8.40 19.98
C GLN A 244 1.23 -9.17 21.30
N THR A 245 0.85 -10.45 21.24
CA THR A 245 0.79 -11.35 22.40
C THR A 245 2.17 -11.84 22.84
N GLY A 246 3.14 -11.80 21.92
CA GLY A 246 4.54 -12.10 22.16
C GLY A 246 4.99 -13.46 21.62
N ARG A 247 4.06 -14.37 21.30
CA ARG A 247 4.41 -15.67 20.69
C ARG A 247 4.94 -15.52 19.28
N GLU A 248 4.36 -14.59 18.54
CA GLU A 248 4.67 -14.27 17.14
C GLU A 248 6.13 -13.75 17.00
N ILE A 249 6.68 -13.20 18.08
CA ILE A 249 7.98 -12.55 18.09
C ILE A 249 9.14 -13.52 17.84
N TYR A 250 9.05 -14.76 18.35
CA TYR A 250 10.10 -15.75 18.15
C TYR A 250 10.31 -16.04 16.66
N GLU A 251 9.20 -16.26 15.93
CA GLU A 251 9.26 -16.61 14.51
C GLU A 251 9.72 -15.45 13.64
N ILE A 252 9.29 -14.22 13.97
CA ILE A 252 9.68 -13.03 13.22
C ILE A 252 11.18 -12.75 13.38
N ILE A 253 11.72 -12.84 14.59
CA ILE A 253 13.14 -12.53 14.85
C ILE A 253 14.05 -13.47 14.09
N GLU A 254 13.68 -14.74 13.94
CA GLU A 254 14.49 -15.72 13.20
C GLU A 254 14.46 -15.51 11.68
N SER A 255 13.56 -14.68 11.16
CA SER A 255 13.48 -14.39 9.72
C SER A 255 14.68 -13.59 9.21
N GLU A 256 15.11 -13.87 7.97
CA GLU A 256 16.14 -13.10 7.28
C GLU A 256 15.76 -11.62 7.16
N GLN A 257 14.47 -11.32 6.97
CA GLN A 257 13.93 -9.98 6.86
C GLN A 257 14.14 -9.18 8.15
N CYS A 258 13.88 -9.79 9.31
CA CYS A 258 14.08 -9.13 10.60
C CYS A 258 15.57 -8.96 10.93
N GLN A 259 16.39 -9.97 10.67
CA GLN A 259 17.83 -9.91 10.91
C GLN A 259 18.53 -8.84 10.05
N ALA A 260 18.02 -8.59 8.84
CA ALA A 260 18.55 -7.57 7.93
C ALA A 260 17.94 -6.16 8.13
N ALA A 261 16.87 -6.03 8.94
CA ALA A 261 16.20 -4.75 9.16
C ALA A 261 17.04 -3.80 10.01
N LYS A 262 16.85 -2.49 9.82
CA LYS A 262 17.57 -1.46 10.60
C LYS A 262 17.06 -1.37 12.03
N MET A 263 15.75 -1.51 12.24
CA MET A 263 15.15 -1.45 13.57
C MET A 263 13.80 -2.17 13.62
N MET A 264 13.59 -2.95 14.68
CA MET A 264 12.28 -3.51 15.02
C MET A 264 11.64 -2.72 16.15
N TYR A 265 10.41 -2.25 15.98
CA TYR A 265 9.64 -1.54 17.00
C TYR A 265 8.54 -2.44 17.53
N ILE A 266 8.55 -2.71 18.83
CA ILE A 266 7.54 -3.53 19.49
C ILE A 266 6.84 -2.67 20.52
N ASP A 267 5.55 -2.45 20.33
CA ASP A 267 4.68 -1.75 21.26
C ASP A 267 3.56 -2.68 21.73
N SER A 268 3.64 -3.20 22.95
CA SER A 268 2.65 -4.10 23.52
C SER A 268 2.04 -3.55 24.82
N THR A 269 0.76 -3.88 25.04
CA THR A 269 0.07 -3.59 26.30
C THR A 269 0.41 -4.59 27.41
N ILE A 270 1.12 -5.67 27.06
CA ILE A 270 1.53 -6.73 27.98
C ILE A 270 2.57 -6.20 28.95
N ALA A 271 2.44 -6.59 30.22
CA ALA A 271 3.41 -6.26 31.25
C ALA A 271 4.74 -7.00 31.05
N THR A 272 5.84 -6.38 31.46
CA THR A 272 7.20 -6.97 31.40
C THR A 272 7.28 -8.39 31.97
N SER A 273 6.53 -8.72 33.02
CA SER A 273 6.50 -10.05 33.64
C SER A 273 5.91 -11.15 32.77
N SER A 274 5.07 -10.80 31.81
CA SER A 274 4.33 -11.73 30.97
C SER A 274 4.84 -11.76 29.53
N PHE A 275 5.64 -10.77 29.14
CA PHE A 275 6.21 -10.68 27.81
C PHE A 275 7.43 -11.59 27.64
N PRO A 276 7.58 -12.31 26.52
CA PRO A 276 8.69 -13.24 26.31
C PRO A 276 9.99 -12.51 25.93
N LEU A 277 10.59 -11.81 26.89
CA LEU A 277 11.81 -11.02 26.67
C LEU A 277 12.96 -11.83 26.06
N GLN A 278 13.08 -13.12 26.38
CA GLN A 278 14.12 -13.99 25.84
C GLN A 278 14.08 -14.14 24.31
N ALA A 279 12.93 -13.91 23.66
CA ALA A 279 12.84 -13.93 22.20
C ALA A 279 13.79 -12.90 21.57
N LEU A 280 14.03 -11.79 22.26
CA LEU A 280 14.82 -10.66 21.77
C LEU A 280 16.32 -10.84 21.88
N TYR A 281 16.83 -11.92 22.49
CA TYR A 281 18.27 -12.17 22.55
C TYR A 281 18.92 -12.34 21.17
N ASN A 282 18.15 -12.80 20.19
CA ASN A 282 18.60 -12.95 18.81
C ASN A 282 18.27 -11.74 17.93
N CYS A 283 17.65 -10.69 18.46
CA CYS A 283 17.32 -9.49 17.69
C CYS A 283 18.46 -8.46 17.80
N PRO A 284 19.13 -8.10 16.69
CA PRO A 284 20.27 -7.21 16.75
C PRO A 284 19.88 -5.77 17.08
N ARG A 285 18.71 -5.30 16.62
CA ARG A 285 18.29 -3.90 16.73
C ARG A 285 16.80 -3.80 17.03
N PHE A 286 16.44 -3.35 18.22
CA PHE A 286 15.02 -3.22 18.57
C PHE A 286 14.70 -2.09 19.56
N THR A 287 13.47 -1.60 19.47
CA THR A 287 12.82 -0.73 20.44
C THR A 287 11.66 -1.46 21.07
N LEU A 288 11.58 -1.49 22.39
CA LEU A 288 10.56 -2.21 23.15
C LEU A 288 9.81 -1.29 24.10
N LYS A 289 8.50 -1.16 23.88
CA LYS A 289 7.55 -0.46 24.75
C LYS A 289 6.52 -1.45 25.26
N LEU A 290 6.48 -1.62 26.59
CA LEU A 290 5.59 -2.56 27.27
C LEU A 290 4.65 -1.85 28.24
N GLY A 291 3.48 -2.44 28.43
CA GLY A 291 2.49 -2.00 29.42
C GLY A 291 2.88 -2.35 30.85
N GLY A 292 1.95 -2.08 31.77
CA GLY A 292 2.14 -2.35 33.20
C GLY A 292 3.09 -1.37 33.90
N ARG A 293 3.52 -1.77 35.11
CA ARG A 293 4.46 -1.01 35.95
C ARG A 293 5.90 -1.12 35.39
N PRO A 294 6.80 -0.18 35.72
CA PRO A 294 8.19 -0.15 35.24
C PRO A 294 8.92 -1.49 35.23
N ALA A 295 8.73 -2.29 36.30
CA ALA A 295 9.34 -3.60 36.47
C ALA A 295 10.88 -3.57 36.37
N ASP A 296 11.49 -2.54 36.93
CA ASP A 296 12.93 -2.24 36.84
C ASP A 296 13.84 -3.46 37.09
N GLY A 297 13.52 -4.28 38.10
CA GLY A 297 14.30 -5.48 38.42
C GLY A 297 14.24 -6.58 37.36
N LEU A 298 13.11 -6.73 36.66
CA LEU A 298 13.00 -7.66 35.53
C LEU A 298 13.72 -7.12 34.30
N LYS A 299 13.57 -5.83 34.01
CA LYS A 299 14.22 -5.15 32.88
C LYS A 299 15.74 -5.13 33.04
N SER A 300 16.24 -4.85 34.24
CA SER A 300 17.68 -4.86 34.51
C SER A 300 18.26 -6.26 34.33
N LYS A 301 17.59 -7.31 34.84
CA LYS A 301 18.00 -8.70 34.65
C LYS A 301 18.01 -9.12 33.18
N PHE A 302 17.02 -8.66 32.41
CA PHE A 302 16.97 -8.85 30.97
C PHE A 302 18.15 -8.16 30.27
N LEU A 303 18.39 -6.87 30.54
CA LEU A 303 19.50 -6.11 29.94
C LEU A 303 20.87 -6.72 30.27
N LYS A 304 21.09 -7.19 31.51
CA LYS A 304 22.34 -7.90 31.88
C LYS A 304 22.52 -9.16 31.03
N ARG A 305 21.49 -10.00 30.92
CA ARG A 305 21.52 -11.20 30.06
C ARG A 305 21.68 -10.87 28.57
N LEU A 306 21.09 -9.76 28.12
CA LEU A 306 21.20 -9.30 26.75
C LEU A 306 22.64 -8.89 26.40
N MET A 307 23.36 -8.24 27.32
CA MET A 307 24.79 -7.95 27.17
C MET A 307 25.66 -9.21 27.24
N GLU A 308 25.31 -10.19 28.07
CA GLU A 308 26.08 -11.43 28.26
C GLU A 308 25.94 -12.42 27.09
N TYR A 309 24.72 -12.65 26.59
CA TYR A 309 24.42 -13.72 25.64
C TYR A 309 23.76 -13.25 24.34
N GLY A 310 23.29 -12.00 24.30
CA GLY A 310 22.53 -11.48 23.16
C GLY A 310 23.40 -11.07 21.99
N LYS A 311 22.78 -11.01 20.81
CA LYS A 311 23.37 -10.46 19.58
C LYS A 311 23.11 -8.95 19.44
N VAL A 312 22.75 -8.28 20.52
CA VAL A 312 22.28 -6.89 20.49
C VAL A 312 23.40 -5.97 20.00
N GLN A 313 23.06 -5.13 19.04
CA GLN A 313 23.86 -3.99 18.59
C GLN A 313 23.25 -2.70 19.14
N GLU A 314 21.92 -2.60 19.14
CA GLU A 314 21.20 -1.44 19.65
C GLU A 314 19.84 -1.87 20.24
N CYS A 315 19.53 -1.39 21.44
CA CYS A 315 18.26 -1.62 22.10
C CYS A 315 17.76 -0.34 22.78
N VAL A 316 16.48 -0.01 22.57
CA VAL A 316 15.78 1.04 23.32
C VAL A 316 14.67 0.41 24.12
N LEU A 317 14.79 0.42 25.44
CA LEU A 317 13.83 -0.19 26.36
C LEU A 317 13.09 0.89 27.15
N TYR A 318 11.83 1.14 26.80
CA TYR A 318 10.99 2.07 27.56
C TYR A 318 10.67 1.53 28.94
N VAL A 319 10.65 2.42 29.94
CA VAL A 319 10.33 2.10 31.33
C VAL A 319 8.87 1.68 31.47
N SER A 320 7.92 2.46 30.96
CA SER A 320 6.49 2.11 30.94
C SER A 320 5.78 2.79 29.77
N LYS A 321 4.77 2.13 29.20
CA LYS A 321 3.92 2.71 28.15
C LYS A 321 2.95 3.78 28.66
N TYR A 322 2.42 3.62 29.87
CA TYR A 322 1.24 4.38 30.33
C TYR A 322 1.46 5.21 31.60
N ARG A 323 2.51 4.93 32.37
CA ARG A 323 2.66 5.50 33.71
C ARG A 323 3.95 6.30 33.86
N PRO A 324 3.89 7.53 34.38
CA PRO A 324 5.06 8.35 34.66
C PRO A 324 5.71 8.01 36.01
N GLU A 325 5.60 6.74 36.46
CA GLU A 325 6.29 6.31 37.67
C GLU A 325 7.79 6.36 37.41
N GLN A 326 8.53 7.13 38.22
CA GLN A 326 9.98 7.29 38.06
C GLN A 326 10.67 5.93 38.16
N SER A 327 11.44 5.58 37.14
CA SER A 327 12.27 4.39 37.17
C SER A 327 13.41 4.53 38.18
N GLN A 328 13.70 3.43 38.85
CA GLN A 328 14.90 3.24 39.65
C GLN A 328 15.86 2.24 38.99
N ILE A 329 15.72 2.00 37.69
CA ILE A 329 16.49 0.98 36.96
C ILE A 329 18.01 1.16 37.08
N LEU A 330 18.50 2.41 37.15
CA LEU A 330 19.92 2.69 37.36
C LEU A 330 20.48 2.17 38.69
N LYS A 331 19.65 1.92 39.71
CA LYS A 331 20.11 1.31 40.98
C LYS A 331 20.63 -0.11 40.79
N TYR A 332 20.23 -0.79 39.72
CA TYR A 332 20.70 -2.14 39.39
C TYR A 332 22.00 -2.14 38.58
N PHE A 333 22.50 -0.95 38.22
CA PHE A 333 23.69 -0.71 37.41
C PHE A 333 24.61 0.29 38.14
N ASN A 334 24.92 0.00 39.40
CA ASN A 334 25.68 0.87 40.29
C ASN A 334 27.12 0.37 40.54
N GLU A 335 27.61 -0.53 39.69
CA GLU A 335 28.98 -1.01 39.74
C GLU A 335 29.95 0.17 39.50
N PRO A 336 30.86 0.50 40.44
CA PRO A 336 31.76 1.65 40.31
C PRO A 336 32.57 1.65 39.01
N GLU A 337 33.01 0.47 38.58
CA GLU A 337 33.81 0.26 37.38
C GLU A 337 33.04 0.58 36.09
N ALA A 338 31.71 0.46 36.12
CA ALA A 338 30.86 0.77 34.98
C ALA A 338 30.46 2.25 34.90
N THR A 339 30.67 3.04 35.95
CA THR A 339 30.27 4.45 35.98
C THR A 339 31.17 5.34 35.13
N VAL A 340 30.57 6.32 34.44
CA VAL A 340 31.32 7.29 33.63
C VAL A 340 31.41 8.64 34.37
N PRO A 341 32.61 9.17 34.61
CA PRO A 341 32.79 10.47 35.25
C PRO A 341 32.03 11.58 34.50
N ASN A 342 31.36 12.46 35.24
CA ASN A 342 30.52 13.57 34.73
C ASN A 342 29.22 13.16 33.98
N PHE A 343 28.98 11.86 33.76
CA PHE A 343 27.78 11.37 33.07
C PHE A 343 27.01 10.38 33.96
N PRO A 344 26.21 10.88 34.94
CA PRO A 344 25.57 10.04 35.96
C PRO A 344 24.52 9.07 35.41
N SER A 345 23.97 9.33 34.23
CA SER A 345 23.02 8.46 33.51
C SER A 345 23.68 7.37 32.68
N LEU A 346 25.01 7.42 32.49
CA LEU A 346 25.73 6.59 31.54
C LEU A 346 26.53 5.50 32.25
N ARG A 347 26.49 4.29 31.70
CA ARG A 347 27.29 3.14 32.13
C ARG A 347 28.02 2.50 30.96
N ARG A 348 29.22 1.99 31.19
CA ARG A 348 30.01 1.26 30.21
C ARG A 348 30.40 -0.11 30.72
N TYR A 349 30.07 -1.13 29.94
CA TYR A 349 30.38 -2.53 30.24
C TYR A 349 31.31 -3.08 29.16
N PRO A 350 32.60 -3.33 29.46
CA PRO A 350 33.55 -3.86 28.48
C PRO A 350 33.17 -5.27 28.06
N ILE A 351 33.35 -5.58 26.78
CA ILE A 351 33.14 -6.93 26.24
C ILE A 351 34.48 -7.67 26.31
N PRO A 352 34.58 -8.78 27.06
CA PRO A 352 35.83 -9.52 27.23
C PRO A 352 36.48 -9.86 25.88
N GLU A 353 37.81 -9.80 25.83
CA GLU A 353 38.61 -10.19 24.65
C GLU A 353 38.39 -9.32 23.40
N THR A 354 37.73 -8.17 23.54
CA THR A 354 37.53 -7.18 22.46
C THR A 354 37.87 -5.77 22.94
N ASN A 355 38.04 -4.83 22.00
CA ASN A 355 38.07 -3.40 22.32
C ASN A 355 36.65 -2.80 22.44
N GLU A 356 35.62 -3.62 22.28
CA GLU A 356 34.24 -3.18 22.24
C GLU A 356 33.64 -3.10 23.66
N PHE A 357 32.64 -2.26 23.82
CA PHE A 357 31.90 -2.14 25.07
C PHE A 357 30.42 -1.86 24.80
N TYR A 358 29.57 -2.22 25.76
CA TYR A 358 28.19 -1.77 25.78
C TYR A 358 28.07 -0.46 26.54
N GLU A 359 27.44 0.52 25.91
CA GLU A 359 27.05 1.77 26.54
C GLU A 359 25.57 1.72 26.90
N LEU A 360 25.26 1.84 28.19
CA LEU A 360 23.90 1.88 28.72
C LEU A 360 23.61 3.30 29.22
N GLU A 361 22.65 3.96 28.60
CA GLU A 361 22.25 5.33 28.92
C GLU A 361 20.79 5.36 29.36
N TYR A 362 20.54 5.94 30.53
CA TYR A 362 19.18 6.26 30.96
C TYR A 362 18.78 7.65 30.48
N VAL A 363 17.69 7.71 29.72
CA VAL A 363 17.23 8.94 29.08
C VAL A 363 15.82 9.29 29.57
N VAL A 364 15.61 10.59 29.82
CA VAL A 364 14.30 11.16 30.13
C VAL A 364 14.02 12.25 29.11
N GLU A 365 13.00 12.02 28.28
CA GLU A 365 12.56 12.97 27.26
C GLU A 365 11.13 13.41 27.52
N VAL A 366 10.74 14.50 26.85
CA VAL A 366 9.36 14.99 26.86
C VAL A 366 8.85 14.92 25.43
N ASP A 367 7.83 14.10 25.19
CA ASP A 367 7.24 13.95 23.86
C ASP A 367 6.49 15.22 23.42
N HIS A 368 6.03 15.25 22.17
CA HIS A 368 5.25 16.37 21.61
C HIS A 368 3.95 16.67 22.38
N TYR A 369 3.42 15.70 23.13
CA TYR A 369 2.24 15.84 23.98
C TYR A 369 2.58 16.24 25.42
N ARG A 370 3.83 16.65 25.68
CA ARG A 370 4.36 16.98 27.01
C ARG A 370 4.33 15.81 27.99
N ARG A 371 4.31 14.58 27.50
CA ARG A 371 4.42 13.38 28.34
C ARG A 371 5.90 13.08 28.53
N ARG A 372 6.26 12.86 29.79
CA ARG A 372 7.60 12.40 30.16
C ARG A 372 7.74 10.94 29.73
N GLU A 373 8.68 10.67 28.83
CA GLU A 373 9.09 9.32 28.45
C GLU A 373 10.43 9.00 29.10
N GLU A 374 10.50 7.84 29.75
CA GLU A 374 11.73 7.33 30.35
C GLU A 374 12.09 6.02 29.65
N PHE A 375 13.34 5.89 29.24
CA PHE A 375 13.84 4.70 28.58
C PHE A 375 15.33 4.48 28.84
N VAL A 376 15.78 3.27 28.61
CA VAL A 376 17.19 2.90 28.61
C VAL A 376 17.61 2.60 27.19
N ARG A 377 18.66 3.27 26.73
CA ARG A 377 19.35 2.94 25.48
C ARG A 377 20.56 2.06 25.80
N LEU A 378 20.70 0.96 25.10
CA LEU A 378 21.85 0.07 25.14
C LEU A 378 22.44 -0.02 23.74
N GLU A 379 23.69 0.36 23.58
CA GLU A 379 24.36 0.37 22.28
C GLU A 379 25.75 -0.28 22.38
N LYS A 380 26.08 -1.12 21.41
CA LYS A 380 27.41 -1.70 21.28
C LYS A 380 28.33 -0.73 20.53
N LYS A 381 29.46 -0.36 21.15
CA LYS A 381 30.44 0.60 20.61
C LYS A 381 31.84 0.01 20.55
N GLN A 382 32.69 0.60 19.72
CA GLN A 382 34.11 0.27 19.55
C GLN A 382 35.02 1.33 20.15
#